data_AF-A0A2E6HNC4-F1
#
_entry.id   AF-A0A2E6HNC4-F1
#
_cell.length_a   1.000
_cell.length_b   1.000
_cell.length_c   1.000
_cell.angle_alpha   90.00
_cell.angle_beta   90.00
_cell.angle_gamma   90.00
#
_symmetry.space_group_name_H-M   'P 1'
#
loop_
_entity.id
_entity.type
_entity.pdbx_description
1 polymer ?
#
loop_
_entity_poly.entity_id
_entity_poly.type
_entity_poly.pdbx_seq_one_letter_code
_entity_poly.pdbx_strand_id
1 'polypeptide(L)'
;MNIKSILKIIAILPVLIFLSSNAYAKNLSEICSDNSFSECLITEAEKLVGEISDVEKRKINQAVIATSWSTIGSNDKAMKILKDIGDVSKISSAFARASILGDMSLIYAKNGDQEKSKLLGVEASKETIRINDHFDRAVVLFGIGYNQIESGNLRQAKLITDSLTAMIRLVSQPEAQLLLVASTAWLHAKLKNEVAAKSVLNSIESGLNTMVTNLPKVAAYSYFGAASGLVGNNEKSDTAISQAKQLTRKIDNPLEQLTALTIMLDAQNDLMNEAQQKESVQHIIDIIDLTQNAENKIWALTVTAIASSEL
;
A
#
# COMPACT_ATOMS: atom_id res chain seq x y z
N MET A 1 56.79 -3.60 61.51
CA MET A 1 55.33 -3.41 61.30
C MET A 1 55.03 -3.84 59.87
N ASN A 2 54.19 -4.87 59.70
CA ASN A 2 54.22 -5.86 58.61
C ASN A 2 53.22 -5.56 57.46
N ILE A 3 53.67 -5.79 56.21
CA ILE A 3 53.05 -6.55 55.08
C ILE A 3 51.64 -6.20 54.54
N LYS A 4 51.61 -5.95 53.21
CA LYS A 4 50.61 -6.21 52.12
C LYS A 4 49.15 -6.59 52.45
N SER A 5 48.21 -6.03 51.65
CA SER A 5 47.16 -6.69 50.81
C SER A 5 45.83 -5.90 50.82
N ILE A 6 45.37 -5.38 49.68
CA ILE A 6 44.23 -5.87 48.87
C ILE A 6 42.97 -6.17 49.72
N LEU A 7 41.90 -5.39 49.54
CA LEU A 7 40.56 -5.95 49.33
C LEU A 7 39.61 -4.92 48.68
N LYS A 8 39.00 -5.36 47.58
CA LYS A 8 37.94 -4.72 46.81
C LYS A 8 36.70 -4.48 47.68
N ILE A 9 36.20 -3.25 47.74
CA ILE A 9 34.82 -3.00 48.16
C ILE A 9 33.97 -2.97 46.90
N ILE A 10 33.23 -4.07 46.72
CA ILE A 10 32.18 -4.24 45.73
C ILE A 10 31.06 -3.25 46.08
N ALA A 11 30.94 -2.17 45.30
CA ALA A 11 29.73 -1.37 45.29
C ALA A 11 28.64 -2.22 44.59
N ILE A 12 27.73 -2.75 45.40
CA ILE A 12 26.49 -3.36 44.93
C ILE A 12 25.65 -2.23 44.35
N LEU A 13 25.77 -2.04 43.03
CA LEU A 13 24.82 -1.25 42.26
C LEU A 13 23.50 -2.04 42.27
N PRO A 14 22.37 -1.48 42.75
CA PRO A 14 21.08 -2.09 42.46
C PRO A 14 20.87 -1.95 40.96
N VAL A 15 21.04 -3.05 40.25
CA VAL A 15 20.60 -3.22 38.87
C VAL A 15 19.09 -3.04 38.91
N LEU A 16 18.64 -1.82 38.64
CA LEU A 16 17.31 -1.58 38.09
C LEU A 16 17.32 -2.27 36.74
N ILE A 17 16.92 -3.54 36.75
CA ILE A 17 16.48 -4.25 35.57
C ILE A 17 15.28 -3.44 35.10
N PHE A 18 15.51 -2.53 34.16
CA PHE A 18 14.50 -2.20 33.18
C PHE A 18 14.17 -3.53 32.52
N LEU A 19 13.13 -4.19 33.04
CA LEU A 19 12.37 -5.16 32.29
C LEU A 19 11.80 -4.34 31.14
N SER A 20 12.58 -4.26 30.06
CA SER A 20 12.04 -3.86 28.77
C SER A 20 10.82 -4.73 28.56
N SER A 21 9.69 -4.08 28.32
CA SER A 21 8.44 -4.73 27.97
C SER A 21 8.51 -5.37 26.57
N ASN A 22 9.66 -5.96 26.20
CA ASN A 22 9.77 -6.94 25.13
C ASN A 22 9.34 -8.29 25.71
N ALA A 23 8.09 -8.36 26.16
CA ALA A 23 7.41 -9.63 26.25
C ALA A 23 7.28 -10.14 24.81
N TYR A 24 8.19 -11.04 24.41
CA TYR A 24 8.12 -11.92 23.23
C TYR A 24 6.94 -11.63 22.29
N ALA A 25 7.05 -10.60 21.45
CA ALA A 25 6.19 -10.50 20.28
C ALA A 25 6.64 -11.65 19.38
N LYS A 26 5.81 -12.70 19.28
CA LYS A 26 6.04 -13.77 18.32
C LYS A 26 6.11 -13.14 16.93
N ASN A 27 7.12 -13.51 16.14
CA ASN A 27 7.25 -13.02 14.78
C ASN A 27 6.00 -13.44 13.97
N LEU A 28 5.52 -12.63 13.04
CA LEU A 28 4.38 -12.96 12.18
C LEU A 28 4.54 -14.32 11.46
N SER A 29 5.77 -14.71 11.14
CA SER A 29 6.11 -16.04 10.60
C SER A 29 5.84 -17.19 11.58
N GLU A 30 5.93 -16.95 12.90
CA GLU A 30 5.57 -17.91 13.95
C GLU A 30 4.06 -17.91 14.24
N ILE A 31 3.38 -16.77 14.03
CA ILE A 31 1.92 -16.65 14.21
C ILE A 31 1.18 -17.31 13.05
N CYS A 32 1.67 -17.12 11.82
CA CYS A 32 1.04 -17.59 10.60
C CYS A 32 1.69 -18.89 10.07
N SER A 33 1.79 -19.92 10.92
CA SER A 33 2.42 -21.20 10.59
C SER A 33 1.52 -22.21 9.84
N ASP A 34 0.23 -21.90 9.67
CA ASP A 34 -0.79 -22.84 9.14
C ASP A 34 -1.21 -22.53 7.69
N ASN A 35 -1.98 -23.46 7.10
CA ASN A 35 -2.25 -23.65 5.66
C ASN A 35 -2.81 -22.47 4.82
N SER A 36 -2.98 -21.27 5.37
CA SER A 36 -3.22 -20.08 4.55
C SER A 36 -2.55 -18.83 5.14
N PHE A 37 -1.27 -18.66 4.82
CA PHE A 37 -0.46 -17.51 5.25
C PHE A 37 -1.17 -16.18 4.93
N SER A 38 -1.73 -16.03 3.73
CA SER A 38 -2.51 -14.86 3.33
C SER A 38 -3.73 -14.59 4.21
N GLU A 39 -4.52 -15.61 4.55
CA GLU A 39 -5.69 -15.40 5.43
C GLU A 39 -5.27 -14.99 6.84
N CYS A 40 -4.17 -15.58 7.34
CA CYS A 40 -3.62 -15.22 8.65
C CYS A 40 -3.22 -13.74 8.68
N LEU A 41 -2.49 -13.25 7.66
CA LEU A 41 -2.09 -11.85 7.56
C LEU A 41 -3.29 -10.89 7.55
N ILE A 42 -4.35 -11.20 6.80
CA ILE A 42 -5.57 -10.36 6.79
C ILE A 42 -6.28 -10.43 8.15
N THR A 43 -6.26 -11.58 8.82
CA THR A 43 -6.82 -11.72 10.17
C THR A 43 -6.05 -10.88 11.20
N GLU A 44 -4.72 -10.80 11.09
CA GLU A 44 -3.93 -9.87 11.93
C GLU A 44 -4.26 -8.41 11.61
N ALA A 45 -4.48 -8.07 10.33
CA ALA A 45 -4.91 -6.73 9.93
C ALA A 45 -6.28 -6.36 10.54
N GLU A 46 -7.23 -7.29 10.60
CA GLU A 46 -8.53 -7.07 11.25
C GLU A 46 -8.41 -6.70 12.73
N LYS A 47 -7.47 -7.32 13.46
CA LYS A 47 -7.27 -7.02 14.88
C LYS A 47 -6.82 -5.58 15.09
N LEU A 48 -5.98 -5.06 14.20
CA LEU A 48 -5.44 -3.71 14.27
C LEU A 48 -6.50 -2.62 13.99
N VAL A 49 -7.59 -2.94 13.30
CA VAL A 49 -8.68 -1.98 13.02
C VAL A 49 -9.23 -1.37 14.31
N GLY A 50 -9.30 -2.15 15.39
CA GLY A 50 -9.78 -1.69 16.71
C GLY A 50 -8.90 -0.61 17.34
N GLU A 51 -7.64 -0.51 16.94
CA GLU A 51 -6.66 0.45 17.46
C GLU A 51 -6.80 1.85 16.81
N ILE A 52 -7.49 1.94 15.66
CA ILE A 52 -7.70 3.20 14.95
C ILE A 52 -8.84 3.97 15.60
N SER A 53 -8.53 5.03 16.36
CA SER A 53 -9.51 5.84 17.08
C SER A 53 -10.44 6.65 16.15
N ASP A 54 -9.90 7.16 15.04
CA ASP A 54 -10.66 7.91 14.04
C ASP A 54 -11.62 6.99 13.28
N VAL A 55 -12.91 7.31 13.35
CA VAL A 55 -13.98 6.47 12.80
C VAL A 55 -13.91 6.37 11.28
N GLU A 56 -13.54 7.46 10.59
CA GLU A 56 -13.50 7.49 9.13
C GLU A 56 -12.30 6.71 8.61
N LYS A 57 -11.12 6.89 9.22
CA LYS A 57 -9.92 6.08 8.95
C LYS A 57 -10.16 4.61 9.25
N ARG A 58 -10.84 4.29 10.35
CA ARG A 58 -11.20 2.91 10.68
C ARG A 58 -12.04 2.28 9.58
N LYS A 59 -13.05 2.98 9.07
CA LYS A 59 -13.91 2.50 7.97
C LYS A 59 -13.17 2.35 6.64
N ILE A 60 -12.24 3.25 6.33
CA ILE A 60 -11.36 3.10 5.16
C ILE A 60 -10.55 1.81 5.31
N ASN A 61 -9.90 1.58 6.45
CA ASN A 61 -9.10 0.38 6.67
C ASN A 61 -9.95 -0.90 6.66
N GLN A 62 -11.19 -0.86 7.16
CA GLN A 62 -12.15 -1.97 7.00
C GLN A 62 -12.43 -2.27 5.52
N ALA A 63 -12.60 -1.24 4.68
CA ALA A 63 -12.83 -1.43 3.26
C ALA A 63 -11.61 -2.03 2.55
N VAL A 64 -10.39 -1.58 2.89
CA VAL A 64 -9.13 -2.17 2.40
C VAL A 64 -9.02 -3.65 2.76
N ILE A 65 -9.28 -4.01 4.02
CA ILE A 65 -9.26 -5.41 4.48
C ILE A 65 -10.32 -6.25 3.75
N ALA A 66 -11.52 -5.71 3.55
CA ALA A 66 -12.57 -6.38 2.79
C ALA A 66 -12.14 -6.61 1.33
N THR A 67 -11.48 -5.64 0.71
CA THR A 67 -10.90 -5.77 -0.63
C THR A 67 -9.89 -6.92 -0.66
N SER A 68 -8.98 -7.01 0.32
CA SER A 68 -8.00 -8.09 0.39
C SER A 68 -8.65 -9.46 0.53
N TRP A 69 -9.65 -9.61 1.40
CA TRP A 69 -10.40 -10.87 1.50
C TRP A 69 -11.04 -11.26 0.17
N SER A 70 -11.66 -10.31 -0.52
CA SER A 70 -12.27 -10.57 -1.82
C SER A 70 -11.24 -10.92 -2.88
N THR A 71 -10.07 -10.26 -2.88
CA THR A 71 -8.96 -10.54 -3.79
C THR A 71 -8.42 -11.95 -3.62
N ILE A 72 -8.28 -12.45 -2.39
CA ILE A 72 -7.84 -13.83 -2.13
C ILE A 72 -8.99 -14.86 -2.20
N GLY A 73 -10.17 -14.47 -2.69
CA GLY A 73 -11.31 -15.37 -2.95
C GLY A 73 -12.27 -15.60 -1.77
N SER A 74 -12.03 -14.99 -0.60
CA SER A 74 -12.89 -15.07 0.58
C SER A 74 -14.01 -14.02 0.57
N ASN A 75 -14.86 -14.05 -0.46
CA ASN A 75 -15.92 -13.06 -0.67
C ASN A 75 -16.92 -12.96 0.49
N ASP A 76 -17.25 -14.05 1.18
CA ASP A 76 -18.17 -14.02 2.34
C ASP A 76 -17.61 -13.17 3.50
N LYS A 77 -16.29 -13.25 3.76
CA LYS A 77 -15.62 -12.43 4.78
C LYS A 77 -15.63 -10.96 4.37
N ALA A 78 -15.31 -10.66 3.11
CA ALA A 78 -15.38 -9.31 2.56
C ALA A 78 -16.78 -8.69 2.72
N MET A 79 -17.83 -9.43 2.32
CA MET A 79 -19.22 -8.96 2.38
C MET A 79 -19.71 -8.72 3.80
N LYS A 80 -19.24 -9.52 4.78
CA LYS A 80 -19.52 -9.29 6.20
C LYS A 80 -18.95 -7.94 6.66
N ILE A 81 -17.69 -7.64 6.33
CA ILE A 81 -17.06 -6.37 6.71
C ILE A 81 -17.76 -5.18 6.05
N LEU A 82 -18.17 -5.30 4.78
CA LEU A 82 -18.95 -4.26 4.10
C LEU A 82 -20.27 -3.94 4.81
N LYS A 83 -20.93 -4.97 5.37
CA LYS A 83 -22.14 -4.77 6.18
C LYS A 83 -21.83 -3.97 7.46
N ASP A 84 -20.69 -4.22 8.08
CA ASP A 84 -20.26 -3.54 9.31
C ASP A 84 -19.83 -2.08 9.08
N ILE A 85 -19.30 -1.74 7.89
CA ILE A 85 -19.03 -0.35 7.48
C ILE A 85 -20.34 0.46 7.45
N GLY A 86 -21.43 -0.16 7.04
CA GLY A 86 -22.78 0.41 7.02
C GLY A 86 -22.99 1.45 5.93
N ASP A 87 -23.85 2.44 6.21
CA ASP A 87 -24.24 3.47 5.24
C ASP A 87 -23.12 4.52 5.05
N VAL A 88 -22.44 4.44 3.90
CA VAL A 88 -21.33 5.32 3.51
C VAL A 88 -21.77 6.77 3.33
N SER A 89 -23.05 7.03 2.99
CA SER A 89 -23.55 8.40 2.82
C SER A 89 -23.51 9.21 4.13
N LYS A 90 -23.45 8.54 5.28
CA LYS A 90 -23.36 9.15 6.61
C LYS A 90 -21.93 9.51 7.02
N ILE A 91 -20.92 9.13 6.24
CA ILE A 91 -19.52 9.51 6.48
C ILE A 91 -19.34 10.95 6.05
N SER A 92 -18.68 11.77 6.86
CA SER A 92 -18.61 13.22 6.64
C SER A 92 -17.54 13.60 5.62
N SER A 93 -16.39 12.94 5.65
CA SER A 93 -15.29 13.18 4.72
C SER A 93 -15.61 12.66 3.31
N ALA A 94 -15.49 13.54 2.32
CA ALA A 94 -15.53 13.16 0.91
C ALA A 94 -14.41 12.19 0.51
N PHE A 95 -13.21 12.35 1.10
CA PHE A 95 -12.08 11.43 0.90
C PHE A 95 -12.47 10.01 1.32
N ALA A 96 -12.84 9.82 2.58
CA ALA A 96 -13.34 8.55 3.10
C ALA A 96 -14.49 7.94 2.28
N ARG A 97 -15.52 8.72 1.92
CA ARG A 97 -16.61 8.23 1.07
C ARG A 97 -16.10 7.70 -0.26
N ALA A 98 -15.29 8.50 -0.97
CA ALA A 98 -14.78 8.14 -2.28
C ALA A 98 -13.92 6.87 -2.23
N SER A 99 -13.01 6.76 -1.26
CA SER A 99 -12.16 5.58 -1.07
C SER A 99 -12.98 4.32 -0.81
N ILE A 100 -13.89 4.38 0.18
CA ILE A 100 -14.71 3.22 0.57
C ILE A 100 -15.63 2.78 -0.59
N LEU A 101 -16.26 3.72 -1.31
CA LEU A 101 -17.09 3.39 -2.47
C LEU A 101 -16.25 2.74 -3.60
N GLY A 102 -15.03 3.20 -3.80
CA GLY A 102 -14.08 2.61 -4.75
C GLY A 102 -13.73 1.17 -4.40
N ASP A 103 -13.46 0.88 -3.13
CA ASP A 103 -13.18 -0.47 -2.62
C ASP A 103 -14.40 -1.39 -2.71
N MET A 104 -15.57 -0.88 -2.28
CA MET A 104 -16.83 -1.61 -2.43
C MET A 104 -17.10 -1.98 -3.89
N SER A 105 -16.82 -1.09 -4.84
CA SER A 105 -16.97 -1.38 -6.27
C SER A 105 -16.19 -2.64 -6.68
N LEU A 106 -14.96 -2.79 -6.21
CA LEU A 106 -14.13 -3.97 -6.52
C LEU A 106 -14.70 -5.24 -5.89
N ILE A 107 -15.08 -5.17 -4.63
CA ILE A 107 -15.64 -6.31 -3.88
C ILE A 107 -16.93 -6.80 -4.55
N TYR A 108 -17.84 -5.90 -4.94
CA TYR A 108 -19.06 -6.29 -5.65
C TYR A 108 -18.77 -6.91 -7.02
N ALA A 109 -17.77 -6.40 -7.77
CA ALA A 109 -17.37 -7.00 -9.04
C ALA A 109 -16.86 -8.45 -8.86
N LYS A 110 -15.96 -8.66 -7.89
CA LYS A 110 -15.39 -9.98 -7.55
C LYS A 110 -16.44 -10.94 -6.99
N ASN A 111 -17.50 -10.42 -6.38
CA ASN A 111 -18.66 -11.19 -5.92
C ASN A 111 -19.74 -11.39 -7.01
N GLY A 112 -19.48 -10.96 -8.26
CA GLY A 112 -20.36 -11.18 -9.42
C GLY A 112 -21.44 -10.12 -9.67
N ASP A 113 -21.54 -9.08 -8.84
CA ASP A 113 -22.49 -7.98 -9.00
C ASP A 113 -21.85 -6.80 -9.77
N GLN A 114 -21.74 -6.99 -11.08
CA GLN A 114 -21.11 -6.03 -11.98
C GLN A 114 -21.90 -4.72 -12.12
N GLU A 115 -23.23 -4.75 -12.01
CA GLU A 115 -24.04 -3.54 -12.11
C GLU A 115 -23.87 -2.67 -10.87
N LYS A 116 -23.87 -3.26 -9.67
CA LYS A 116 -23.60 -2.51 -8.45
C LYS A 116 -22.17 -1.99 -8.39
N SER A 117 -21.20 -2.79 -8.85
CA SER A 117 -19.82 -2.33 -9.01
C SER A 117 -19.74 -1.04 -9.83
N LYS A 118 -20.29 -1.03 -11.05
CA LYS A 118 -20.28 0.16 -11.93
C LYS A 118 -20.92 1.38 -11.26
N LEU A 119 -22.05 1.20 -10.58
CA LEU A 119 -22.76 2.28 -9.89
C LEU A 119 -21.89 2.89 -8.78
N LEU A 120 -21.29 2.04 -7.95
CA LEU A 120 -20.40 2.47 -6.86
C LEU A 120 -19.15 3.17 -7.38
N GLY A 121 -18.55 2.69 -8.48
CA GLY A 121 -17.42 3.36 -9.12
C GLY A 121 -17.75 4.76 -9.66
N VAL A 122 -18.97 4.94 -10.22
CA VAL A 122 -19.47 6.27 -10.60
C VAL A 122 -19.62 7.16 -9.37
N GLU A 123 -20.21 6.63 -8.29
CA GLU A 123 -20.43 7.38 -7.06
C GLU A 123 -19.12 7.80 -6.39
N ALA A 124 -18.16 6.89 -6.29
CA ALA A 124 -16.81 7.15 -5.81
C ALA A 124 -16.17 8.31 -6.59
N SER A 125 -16.23 8.25 -7.92
CA SER A 125 -15.68 9.29 -8.80
C SER A 125 -16.34 10.66 -8.57
N LYS A 126 -17.66 10.71 -8.31
CA LYS A 126 -18.39 11.95 -8.01
C LYS A 126 -17.93 12.56 -6.68
N GLU A 127 -17.70 11.75 -5.66
CA GLU A 127 -17.22 12.22 -4.36
C GLU A 127 -15.84 12.88 -4.45
N THR A 128 -14.97 12.44 -5.37
CA THR A 128 -13.64 13.05 -5.56
C THR A 128 -13.68 14.53 -5.91
N ILE A 129 -14.76 15.01 -6.56
CA ILE A 129 -14.93 16.43 -6.92
C ILE A 129 -15.06 17.31 -5.66
N ARG A 130 -15.50 16.73 -4.54
CA ARG A 130 -15.66 17.42 -3.25
C ARG A 130 -14.37 17.44 -2.42
N ILE A 131 -13.29 16.81 -2.90
CA ILE A 131 -11.98 16.83 -2.26
C ILE A 131 -11.24 18.07 -2.75
N ASN A 132 -10.97 19.00 -1.84
CA ASN A 132 -10.37 20.29 -2.18
C ASN A 132 -8.88 20.18 -2.50
N ASP A 133 -8.14 19.36 -1.73
CA ASP A 133 -6.73 19.16 -1.97
C ASP A 133 -6.51 18.33 -3.25
N HIS A 134 -5.70 18.87 -4.17
CA HIS A 134 -5.49 18.24 -5.47
C HIS A 134 -4.65 16.97 -5.38
N PHE A 135 -3.75 16.87 -4.41
CA PHE A 135 -2.96 15.66 -4.19
C PHE A 135 -3.85 14.55 -3.61
N ASP A 136 -4.62 14.84 -2.56
CA ASP A 136 -5.56 13.87 -1.97
C ASP A 136 -6.57 13.37 -3.00
N ARG A 137 -7.11 14.30 -3.80
CA ARG A 137 -8.03 13.96 -4.89
C ARG A 137 -7.37 13.04 -5.92
N ALA A 138 -6.12 13.28 -6.27
CA ALA A 138 -5.37 12.48 -7.22
C ALA A 138 -5.10 11.06 -6.69
N VAL A 139 -4.72 10.94 -5.41
CA VAL A 139 -4.50 9.66 -4.72
C VAL A 139 -5.78 8.82 -4.71
N VAL A 140 -6.93 9.42 -4.38
CA VAL A 140 -8.21 8.71 -4.38
C VAL A 140 -8.61 8.30 -5.80
N LEU A 141 -8.43 9.17 -6.80
CA LEU A 141 -8.72 8.82 -8.19
C LEU A 141 -7.81 7.69 -8.69
N PHE A 142 -6.55 7.64 -8.25
CA PHE A 142 -5.66 6.53 -8.56
C PHE A 142 -6.22 5.20 -8.02
N GLY A 143 -6.60 5.16 -6.74
CA GLY A 143 -7.20 3.97 -6.13
C GLY A 143 -8.50 3.52 -6.80
N ILE A 144 -9.40 4.46 -7.11
CA ILE A 144 -10.64 4.14 -7.84
C ILE A 144 -10.31 3.63 -9.25
N GLY A 145 -9.37 4.28 -9.95
CA GLY A 145 -8.92 3.87 -11.28
C GLY A 145 -8.41 2.44 -11.29
N TYR A 146 -7.52 2.09 -10.36
CA TYR A 146 -7.03 0.73 -10.14
C TYR A 146 -8.20 -0.25 -9.89
N ASN A 147 -9.07 0.04 -8.93
CA ASN A 147 -10.19 -0.83 -8.60
C ASN A 147 -11.15 -1.04 -9.78
N GLN A 148 -11.36 -0.03 -10.64
CA GLN A 148 -12.16 -0.20 -11.86
C GLN A 148 -11.49 -1.07 -12.92
N ILE A 149 -10.15 -1.06 -13.01
CA ILE A 149 -9.40 -1.98 -13.88
C ILE A 149 -9.62 -3.41 -13.39
N GLU A 150 -9.38 -3.66 -12.10
CA GLU A 150 -9.53 -4.98 -11.47
C GLU A 150 -10.99 -5.48 -11.49
N SER A 151 -11.95 -4.57 -11.49
CA SER A 151 -13.38 -4.91 -11.65
C SER A 151 -13.77 -5.30 -13.08
N GLY A 152 -12.91 -5.03 -14.08
CA GLY A 152 -13.23 -5.16 -15.50
C GLY A 152 -14.04 -3.99 -16.09
N ASN A 153 -14.24 -2.91 -15.33
CA ASN A 153 -14.97 -1.70 -15.73
C ASN A 153 -14.09 -0.75 -16.56
N LEU A 154 -13.46 -1.29 -17.61
CA LEU A 154 -12.34 -0.66 -18.34
C LEU A 154 -12.68 0.72 -18.94
N ARG A 155 -13.93 0.92 -19.36
CA ARG A 155 -14.37 2.25 -19.87
C ARG A 155 -14.32 3.31 -18.78
N GLN A 156 -14.78 2.99 -17.58
CA GLN A 156 -14.77 3.92 -16.46
C GLN A 156 -13.34 4.13 -15.95
N ALA A 157 -12.57 3.05 -15.82
CA ALA A 157 -11.15 3.12 -15.48
C ALA A 157 -10.39 4.06 -16.42
N LYS A 158 -10.58 3.93 -17.75
CA LYS A 158 -9.96 4.83 -18.73
C LYS A 158 -10.32 6.30 -18.48
N LEU A 159 -11.59 6.61 -18.25
CA LEU A 159 -12.03 7.99 -17.99
C LEU A 159 -11.40 8.56 -16.71
N ILE A 160 -11.30 7.74 -15.65
CA ILE A 160 -10.64 8.13 -14.40
C ILE A 160 -9.15 8.38 -14.65
N THR A 161 -8.45 7.46 -15.32
CA THR A 161 -7.01 7.59 -15.62
C THR A 161 -6.71 8.81 -16.48
N ASP A 162 -7.54 9.09 -17.50
CA ASP A 162 -7.41 10.30 -18.33
C ASP A 162 -7.64 11.57 -17.50
N SER A 163 -8.65 11.57 -16.61
CA SER A 163 -8.92 12.68 -15.69
C SER A 163 -7.76 12.90 -14.70
N LEU A 164 -7.20 11.82 -14.15
CA LEU A 164 -6.04 11.87 -13.27
C LEU A 164 -4.83 12.47 -14.00
N THR A 165 -4.55 12.00 -15.22
CA THR A 165 -3.47 12.53 -16.07
C THR A 165 -3.61 14.05 -16.27
N ALA A 166 -4.83 14.54 -16.54
CA ALA A 166 -5.08 15.95 -16.78
C ALA A 166 -4.97 16.83 -15.51
N MET A 167 -5.28 16.29 -14.33
CA MET A 167 -5.28 17.05 -13.08
C MET A 167 -3.92 17.13 -12.39
N ILE A 168 -2.98 16.22 -12.69
CA ILE A 168 -1.67 16.17 -12.02
C ILE A 168 -0.91 17.50 -12.10
N ARG A 169 -1.09 18.26 -13.19
CA ARG A 169 -0.51 19.61 -13.34
C ARG A 169 -0.98 20.62 -12.28
N LEU A 170 -2.08 20.34 -11.58
CA LEU A 170 -2.63 21.17 -10.51
C LEU A 170 -1.99 20.88 -9.14
N VAL A 171 -1.25 19.78 -9.02
CA VAL A 171 -0.49 19.46 -7.80
C VAL A 171 0.75 20.34 -7.76
N SER A 172 0.86 21.16 -6.71
CA SER A 172 1.89 22.20 -6.60
C SER A 172 3.28 21.67 -6.23
N GLN A 173 3.34 20.51 -5.56
CA GLN A 173 4.58 19.92 -5.07
C GLN A 173 5.24 19.07 -6.18
N PRO A 174 6.47 19.41 -6.64
CA PRO A 174 7.09 18.72 -7.78
C PRO A 174 7.33 17.22 -7.58
N GLU A 175 7.76 16.80 -6.39
CA GLU A 175 7.97 15.37 -6.09
C GLU A 175 6.66 14.59 -6.05
N ALA A 176 5.60 15.20 -5.49
CA ALA A 176 4.27 14.61 -5.49
C ALA A 176 3.71 14.52 -6.93
N GLN A 177 3.99 15.53 -7.75
CA GLN A 177 3.63 15.51 -9.17
C GLN A 177 4.33 14.37 -9.89
N LEU A 178 5.65 14.22 -9.76
CA LEU A 178 6.41 13.13 -10.40
C LEU A 178 5.93 11.75 -9.97
N LEU A 179 5.65 11.56 -8.67
CA LEU A 179 5.03 10.34 -8.15
C LEU A 179 3.71 10.05 -8.88
N LEU A 180 2.78 11.00 -8.90
CA LEU A 180 1.49 10.81 -9.54
C LEU A 180 1.61 10.55 -11.05
N VAL A 181 2.56 11.19 -11.73
CA VAL A 181 2.81 10.89 -13.15
C VAL A 181 3.28 9.44 -13.32
N ALA A 182 4.20 8.93 -12.49
CA ALA A 182 4.61 7.52 -12.52
C ALA A 182 3.43 6.58 -12.24
N SER A 183 2.62 6.88 -11.23
CA SER A 183 1.40 6.13 -10.90
C SER A 183 0.39 6.11 -12.07
N THR A 184 0.22 7.21 -12.82
CA THR A 184 -0.63 7.21 -14.02
C THR A 184 -0.06 6.42 -15.18
N ALA A 185 1.26 6.41 -15.36
CA ALA A 185 1.89 5.56 -16.37
C ALA A 185 1.54 4.09 -16.13
N TRP A 186 1.57 3.67 -14.86
CA TRP A 186 1.19 2.32 -14.44
C TRP A 186 -0.28 2.02 -14.70
N LEU A 187 -1.21 2.93 -14.37
CA LEU A 187 -2.63 2.74 -14.70
C LEU A 187 -2.88 2.62 -16.22
N HIS A 188 -2.21 3.43 -17.04
CA HIS A 188 -2.29 3.31 -18.51
C HIS A 188 -1.74 1.97 -18.99
N ALA A 189 -0.64 1.49 -18.41
CA ALA A 189 -0.04 0.21 -18.76
C ALA A 189 -0.95 -0.97 -18.38
N LYS A 190 -1.53 -0.97 -17.17
CA LYS A 190 -2.56 -1.91 -16.70
C LYS A 190 -3.78 -1.94 -17.63
N LEU A 191 -4.22 -0.78 -18.13
CA LEU A 191 -5.28 -0.65 -19.13
C LEU A 191 -4.90 -1.15 -20.53
N LYS A 192 -3.66 -1.62 -20.73
CA LYS A 192 -3.08 -1.96 -22.04
C LYS A 192 -3.09 -0.79 -23.02
N ASN A 193 -3.09 0.44 -22.50
CA ASN A 193 -2.96 1.67 -23.29
C ASN A 193 -1.47 2.01 -23.46
N GLU A 194 -0.77 1.19 -24.23
CA GLU A 194 0.69 1.29 -24.40
C GLU A 194 1.15 2.66 -24.90
N VAL A 195 0.38 3.29 -25.79
CA VAL A 195 0.74 4.60 -26.36
C VAL A 195 0.77 5.67 -25.26
N ALA A 196 -0.27 5.73 -24.43
CA ALA A 196 -0.30 6.67 -23.32
C ALA A 196 0.74 6.34 -22.25
N ALA A 197 0.89 5.07 -21.88
CA ALA A 197 1.88 4.62 -20.91
C ALA A 197 3.30 5.00 -21.34
N LYS A 198 3.71 4.67 -22.58
CA LYS A 198 5.02 5.01 -23.13
C LYS A 198 5.23 6.52 -23.22
N SER A 199 4.20 7.29 -23.59
CA SER A 199 4.26 8.75 -23.61
C SER A 199 4.56 9.33 -22.22
N VAL A 200 3.87 8.83 -21.19
CA VAL A 200 4.07 9.29 -19.81
C VAL A 200 5.44 8.87 -19.29
N LEU A 201 5.86 7.61 -19.49
CA LEU A 201 7.16 7.09 -19.07
C LEU A 201 8.32 7.93 -19.63
N ASN A 202 8.29 8.24 -20.93
CA ASN A 202 9.33 9.05 -21.57
C ASN A 202 9.41 10.47 -21.00
N SER A 203 8.31 11.00 -20.46
CA SER A 203 8.28 12.37 -19.89
C SER A 203 8.85 12.48 -18.48
N ILE A 204 8.94 11.37 -17.73
CA ILE A 204 9.33 11.38 -16.31
C ILE A 204 10.69 10.79 -16.02
N GLU A 205 11.27 10.02 -16.94
CA GLU A 205 12.51 9.27 -16.70
C GLU A 205 13.67 10.14 -16.19
N SER A 206 13.86 11.32 -16.76
CA SER A 206 14.88 12.27 -16.29
C SER A 206 14.54 12.93 -14.95
N GLY A 207 13.24 13.08 -14.65
CA GLY A 207 12.73 13.69 -13.43
C GLY A 207 12.89 12.80 -12.19
N LEU A 208 12.86 11.48 -12.33
CA LEU A 208 12.99 10.57 -11.18
C LEU A 208 14.29 10.79 -10.40
N ASN A 209 15.39 11.08 -11.10
CA ASN A 209 16.68 11.30 -10.47
C ASN A 209 16.75 12.62 -9.67
N THR A 210 15.89 13.60 -9.99
CA THR A 210 15.89 14.93 -9.32
C THR A 210 15.16 14.92 -7.98
N MET A 211 14.39 13.88 -7.69
CA MET A 211 13.74 13.69 -6.40
C MET A 211 14.80 13.52 -5.31
N VAL A 212 14.59 14.19 -4.18
CA VAL A 212 15.47 14.24 -3.01
C VAL A 212 14.89 13.43 -1.85
N THR A 213 13.57 13.41 -1.70
CA THR A 213 12.91 12.69 -0.61
C THR A 213 12.80 11.21 -0.93
N ASN A 214 13.38 10.35 -0.07
CA ASN A 214 13.49 8.92 -0.35
C ASN A 214 12.14 8.22 -0.56
N LEU A 215 11.16 8.42 0.32
CA LEU A 215 9.88 7.70 0.23
C LEU A 215 9.10 7.97 -1.08
N PRO A 216 8.81 9.24 -1.47
CA PRO A 216 8.21 9.54 -2.77
C PRO A 216 9.04 9.03 -3.95
N LYS A 217 10.37 9.07 -3.84
CA LYS A 217 11.28 8.59 -4.87
C LYS A 217 11.21 7.07 -5.05
N VAL A 218 11.16 6.30 -3.96
CA VAL A 218 10.91 4.85 -4.01
C VAL A 218 9.60 4.59 -4.75
N ALA A 219 8.52 5.23 -4.32
CA ALA A 219 7.20 5.04 -4.91
C ALA A 219 7.19 5.36 -6.42
N ALA A 220 7.83 6.45 -6.83
CA ALA A 220 7.94 6.83 -8.23
C ALA A 220 8.73 5.81 -9.06
N TYR A 221 9.87 5.30 -8.56
CA TYR A 221 10.62 4.23 -9.24
C TYR A 221 9.84 2.92 -9.29
N SER A 222 9.11 2.56 -8.22
CA SER A 222 8.28 1.35 -8.18
C SER A 222 7.22 1.37 -9.27
N TYR A 223 6.42 2.44 -9.36
CA TYR A 223 5.39 2.54 -10.40
C TYR A 223 5.98 2.72 -11.81
N PHE A 224 7.08 3.46 -11.96
CA PHE A 224 7.78 3.56 -13.24
C PHE A 224 8.28 2.20 -13.73
N GLY A 225 8.86 1.40 -12.81
CA GLY A 225 9.35 0.06 -13.09
C GLY A 225 8.23 -0.86 -13.52
N ALA A 226 7.17 -0.94 -12.71
CA ALA A 226 5.98 -1.74 -13.00
C ALA A 226 5.35 -1.38 -14.36
N ALA A 227 5.13 -0.07 -14.60
CA ALA A 227 4.62 0.41 -15.87
C ALA A 227 5.53 0.04 -17.06
N SER A 228 6.86 0.15 -16.90
CA SER A 228 7.84 -0.21 -17.92
C SER A 228 7.79 -1.70 -18.26
N GLY A 229 7.71 -2.56 -17.24
CA GLY A 229 7.59 -4.01 -17.42
C GLY A 229 6.30 -4.40 -18.14
N LEU A 230 5.17 -3.82 -17.73
CA LEU A 230 3.86 -4.06 -18.35
C LEU A 230 3.79 -3.65 -19.83
N VAL A 231 4.59 -2.67 -20.27
CA VAL A 231 4.68 -2.27 -21.69
C VAL A 231 5.84 -2.96 -22.44
N GLY A 232 6.44 -3.99 -21.84
CA GLY A 232 7.44 -4.87 -22.46
C GLY A 232 8.90 -4.39 -22.34
N ASN A 233 9.20 -3.42 -21.49
CA ASN A 233 10.57 -2.95 -21.25
C ASN A 233 11.12 -3.50 -19.92
N ASN A 234 11.51 -4.78 -19.94
CA ASN A 234 12.02 -5.49 -18.77
C ASN A 234 13.32 -4.88 -18.22
N GLU A 235 14.21 -4.40 -19.08
CA GLU A 235 15.47 -3.77 -18.64
C GLU A 235 15.22 -2.51 -17.79
N LYS A 236 14.33 -1.62 -18.26
CA LYS A 236 13.94 -0.44 -17.48
C LYS A 236 13.18 -0.82 -16.22
N SER A 237 12.31 -1.83 -16.30
CA SER A 237 11.60 -2.37 -15.14
C SER A 237 12.58 -2.82 -14.06
N ASP A 238 13.49 -3.74 -14.38
CA ASP A 238 14.45 -4.29 -13.44
C ASP A 238 15.39 -3.23 -12.87
N THR A 239 15.83 -2.28 -13.71
CA THR A 239 16.66 -1.16 -13.28
C THR A 239 15.93 -0.29 -12.27
N ALA A 240 14.68 0.10 -12.55
CA ALA A 240 13.90 0.96 -11.68
C ALA A 240 13.52 0.28 -10.35
N ILE A 241 13.10 -0.99 -10.39
CA ILE A 241 12.80 -1.76 -9.17
C ILE A 241 14.06 -1.95 -8.31
N SER A 242 15.22 -2.17 -8.94
CA SER A 242 16.51 -2.22 -8.22
C SER A 242 16.84 -0.88 -7.55
N GLN A 243 16.60 0.24 -8.23
CA GLN A 243 16.78 1.58 -7.63
C GLN A 243 15.83 1.81 -6.44
N ALA A 244 14.54 1.48 -6.59
CA ALA A 244 13.55 1.55 -5.52
C ALA A 244 14.03 0.77 -4.28
N LYS A 245 14.46 -0.48 -4.47
CA LYS A 245 14.98 -1.33 -3.40
C LYS A 245 16.22 -0.75 -2.71
N GLN A 246 17.16 -0.20 -3.46
CA GLN A 246 18.35 0.45 -2.90
C GLN A 246 17.98 1.69 -2.07
N LEU A 247 17.01 2.47 -2.52
CA LEU A 247 16.52 3.65 -1.82
C LEU A 247 15.78 3.27 -0.54
N THR A 248 14.96 2.23 -0.55
CA THR A 248 14.24 1.74 0.65
C THR A 248 15.21 1.36 1.77
N ARG A 249 16.36 0.77 1.44
CA ARG A 249 17.42 0.44 2.42
C ARG A 249 18.10 1.67 3.03
N LYS A 250 17.92 2.86 2.45
CA LYS A 250 18.44 4.15 2.96
C LYS A 250 17.42 4.92 3.79
N ILE A 251 16.21 4.39 3.97
CA ILE A 251 15.19 5.01 4.83
C ILE A 251 15.40 4.50 6.25
N ASP A 252 15.85 5.39 7.15
CA ASP A 252 16.14 5.04 8.54
C ASP A 252 14.89 4.95 9.41
N ASN A 253 13.82 5.67 9.05
CA ASN A 253 12.57 5.66 9.79
C ASN A 253 11.79 4.35 9.48
N PRO A 254 11.53 3.47 10.46
CA PRO A 254 10.90 2.17 10.20
C PRO A 254 9.49 2.26 9.61
N LEU A 255 8.72 3.30 9.98
CA LEU A 255 7.38 3.53 9.44
C LEU A 255 7.45 3.90 7.95
N GLU A 256 8.34 4.83 7.59
CA GLU A 256 8.54 5.21 6.18
C GLU A 256 9.14 4.05 5.37
N GLN A 257 10.05 3.27 5.96
CA GLN A 257 10.64 2.11 5.31
C GLN A 257 9.60 1.02 5.04
N LEU A 258 8.72 0.72 6.01
CA LEU A 258 7.60 -0.19 5.81
C LEU A 258 6.69 0.30 4.69
N THR A 259 6.31 1.57 4.71
CA THR A 259 5.51 2.21 3.66
C THR A 259 6.15 2.06 2.28
N ALA A 260 7.46 2.32 2.17
CA ALA A 260 8.22 2.18 0.94
C ALA A 260 8.27 0.74 0.43
N LEU A 261 8.45 -0.25 1.31
CA LEU A 261 8.40 -1.67 0.96
C LEU A 261 7.01 -2.09 0.50
N THR A 262 5.95 -1.64 1.18
CA THR A 262 4.57 -1.95 0.82
C THR A 262 4.22 -1.43 -0.58
N ILE A 263 4.59 -0.18 -0.91
CA ILE A 263 4.41 0.38 -2.27
C ILE A 263 5.17 -0.44 -3.31
N MET A 264 6.42 -0.80 -3.00
CA MET A 264 7.25 -1.57 -3.92
C MET A 264 6.67 -2.96 -4.18
N LEU A 265 6.18 -3.65 -3.15
CA LEU A 265 5.53 -4.94 -3.28
C LEU A 265 4.23 -4.83 -4.10
N ASP A 266 3.40 -3.83 -3.83
CA ASP A 266 2.17 -3.58 -4.58
C ASP A 266 2.44 -3.40 -6.08
N ALA A 267 3.45 -2.59 -6.43
CA ALA A 267 3.87 -2.41 -7.82
C ALA A 267 4.47 -3.71 -8.43
N GLN A 268 5.11 -4.55 -7.62
CA GLN A 268 5.68 -5.83 -8.05
C GLN A 268 4.63 -6.91 -8.28
N ASN A 269 3.45 -6.85 -7.64
CA ASN A 269 2.38 -7.85 -7.81
C ASN A 269 1.94 -7.98 -9.28
N ASP A 270 2.05 -6.91 -10.06
CA ASP A 270 1.73 -6.93 -11.49
C ASP A 270 2.85 -7.44 -12.39
N LEU A 271 4.02 -7.67 -11.82
CA LEU A 271 5.17 -8.19 -12.51
C LEU A 271 5.26 -9.70 -12.24
N MET A 272 5.52 -10.49 -13.29
CA MET A 272 5.69 -11.94 -13.17
C MET A 272 7.08 -12.32 -12.60
N ASN A 273 7.50 -11.68 -11.51
CA ASN A 273 8.80 -11.88 -10.86
C ASN A 273 8.64 -12.30 -9.41
N GLU A 274 8.30 -13.58 -9.21
CA GLU A 274 8.09 -14.17 -7.89
C GLU A 274 9.29 -14.04 -6.95
N ALA A 275 10.52 -14.09 -7.48
CA ALA A 275 11.72 -14.03 -6.66
C ALA A 275 11.86 -12.66 -5.98
N GLN A 276 11.59 -11.57 -6.72
CA GLN A 276 11.59 -10.22 -6.16
C GLN A 276 10.44 -10.01 -5.18
N GLN A 277 9.24 -10.52 -5.49
CA GLN A 277 8.09 -10.46 -4.60
C GLN A 277 8.37 -11.19 -3.27
N LYS A 278 8.88 -12.42 -3.31
CA LYS A 278 9.24 -13.23 -2.13
C LYS A 278 10.24 -12.49 -1.23
N GLU A 279 11.24 -11.82 -1.81
CA GLU A 279 12.20 -11.02 -1.04
C GLU A 279 11.53 -9.80 -0.37
N SER A 280 10.67 -9.07 -1.08
CA SER A 280 9.94 -7.93 -0.53
C SER A 280 8.98 -8.35 0.58
N VAL A 281 8.26 -9.46 0.41
CA VAL A 281 7.40 -10.06 1.43
C VAL A 281 8.20 -10.37 2.70
N GLN A 282 9.34 -11.04 2.58
CA GLN A 282 10.17 -11.37 3.73
C GLN A 282 10.65 -10.10 4.44
N HIS A 283 11.09 -9.08 3.69
CA HIS A 283 11.56 -7.84 4.30
C HIS A 283 10.46 -7.08 5.04
N ILE A 284 9.22 -7.09 4.53
CA ILE A 284 8.06 -6.53 5.25
C ILE A 284 7.85 -7.26 6.58
N ILE A 285 7.84 -8.59 6.56
CA ILE A 285 7.66 -9.43 7.76
C ILE A 285 8.75 -9.11 8.80
N ASP A 286 9.99 -8.91 8.36
CA ASP A 286 11.13 -8.66 9.26
C ASP A 286 11.04 -7.30 9.98
N ILE A 287 10.39 -6.29 9.39
CA ILE A 287 10.40 -4.91 9.92
C ILE A 287 9.04 -4.41 10.43
N ILE A 288 7.94 -5.10 10.12
CA ILE A 288 6.58 -4.60 10.41
C ILE A 288 6.36 -4.30 11.89
N ASP A 289 6.98 -5.06 12.80
CA ASP A 289 6.87 -4.83 14.24
C ASP A 289 7.75 -3.70 14.79
N LEU A 290 8.61 -3.12 13.95
CA LEU A 290 9.41 -1.94 14.31
C LEU A 290 8.60 -0.64 14.32
N THR A 291 7.33 -0.68 13.89
CA THR A 291 6.39 0.43 13.96
C THR A 291 5.15 0.09 14.79
N GLN A 292 4.49 1.12 15.33
CA GLN A 292 3.24 1.02 16.07
C GLN A 292 2.06 1.65 15.32
N ASN A 293 2.25 2.07 14.08
CA ASN A 293 1.17 2.66 13.29
C ASN A 293 0.25 1.57 12.72
N ALA A 294 -0.97 1.50 13.26
CA ALA A 294 -1.97 0.51 12.85
C ALA A 294 -2.37 0.62 11.37
N GLU A 295 -2.54 1.84 10.82
CA GLU A 295 -2.93 2.03 9.41
C GLU A 295 -1.87 1.47 8.46
N ASN A 296 -0.59 1.80 8.69
CA ASN A 296 0.51 1.31 7.87
C ASN A 296 0.73 -0.20 8.03
N LYS A 297 0.52 -0.76 9.23
CA LYS A 297 0.56 -2.20 9.45
C LYS A 297 -0.56 -2.92 8.71
N ILE A 298 -1.79 -2.42 8.77
CA ILE A 298 -2.93 -2.98 8.03
C ILE A 298 -2.62 -3.00 6.55
N TRP A 299 -2.11 -1.90 6.00
CA TRP A 299 -1.76 -1.84 4.59
C TRP A 299 -0.63 -2.80 4.21
N ALA A 300 0.43 -2.88 5.03
CA ALA A 300 1.51 -3.83 4.79
C ALA A 300 1.00 -5.29 4.81
N LEU A 301 0.24 -5.67 5.83
CA LEU A 301 -0.33 -7.02 5.96
C LEU A 301 -1.25 -7.38 4.78
N THR A 302 -2.09 -6.45 4.36
CA THR A 302 -3.06 -6.67 3.27
C THR A 302 -2.38 -6.83 1.91
N VAL A 303 -1.39 -6.00 1.58
CA VAL A 303 -0.59 -6.14 0.36
C VAL A 303 0.24 -7.42 0.38
N THR A 304 0.88 -7.74 1.53
CA THR A 304 1.65 -8.98 1.69
C THR A 304 0.76 -10.22 1.57
N ALA A 305 -0.48 -10.17 2.06
CA ALA A 305 -1.44 -11.26 1.91
C ALA A 305 -1.80 -11.53 0.45
N ILE A 306 -2.07 -10.47 -0.32
CA ILE A 306 -2.38 -10.58 -1.75
C ILE A 306 -1.19 -11.18 -2.49
N ALA A 307 0.02 -10.63 -2.29
CA ALA A 307 1.24 -11.15 -2.92
C ALA A 307 1.46 -12.63 -2.58
N SER A 308 1.26 -13.01 -1.31
CA SER A 308 1.47 -14.39 -0.86
C SER A 308 0.41 -15.38 -1.35
N SER A 309 -0.75 -14.91 -1.83
CA SER A 309 -1.79 -15.77 -2.39
C SER A 309 -1.52 -16.17 -3.84
N GLU A 310 -0.60 -15.45 -4.50
CA GLU A 310 -0.23 -15.64 -5.90
C GLU A 310 1.07 -16.46 -6.07
N LEU A 311 1.78 -16.75 -4.96
CA LEU A 311 3.07 -17.43 -4.89
C LEU A 311 2.97 -18.94 -4.61
#